data_AF-I4LWD4-F1
#
_entry.id   AF-I4LWD4-F1
#
_cell.length_a   1.000
_cell.length_b   1.000
_cell.length_c   1.000
_cell.angle_alpha   90.00
_cell.angle_beta   90.00
_cell.angle_gamma   90.00
#
_symmetry.space_group_name_H-M   'P 1'
#
loop_
_entity.id
_entity.type
_entity.pdbx_description
1 polymer ?
#
loop_
_entity_poly.entity_id
_entity_poly.type
_entity_poly.pdbx_seq_one_letter_code
_entity_poly.pdbx_strand_id
1 'polypeptide(L)'
;MSVEENMQHSLLPEGAELLNGLYSVRDYIQKFNEKLSLFMQAEKEKRQLLSEQQLILKKLIKTDSTKEKSDYGLFMAGIAFSIVFGVITALSGNINGLIFCVVITAVFAVGKAKNSKTMLNIGRVLLILLILAWLNGLWNTYTFSVKYNNIGSFVIYAAINVIAFIVAAIVAAIIVKKYNKKINRDNNKEEKRVSALNAQIKEKNDQIVQHNNMVDERRSALYKEMNDIKEHMLAETSSWYPNDYYVLDSVEYFISLVKNHEADTIKEMITAYKRDQYHNQVLNNQMDMRQKLNAMVDNQKTMLENQEEMIKLQKISNVLQTIQCVNGFIIAGNTSAIANNTSAIANNTREIADNTRGIEQNTRPRSSWF
;
A
#
# COMPACT_ATOMS: atom_id res chain seq x y z
N MET A 1 -17.21 61.45 47.65
CA MET A 1 -16.33 60.95 46.57
C MET A 1 -14.94 61.51 46.82
N SER A 2 -14.15 60.81 47.64
CA SER A 2 -12.75 61.15 47.90
C SER A 2 -11.89 60.59 46.77
N VAL A 3 -10.80 61.32 46.50
CA VAL A 3 -9.84 61.13 45.40
C VAL A 3 -8.97 59.85 45.58
N GLU A 4 -9.39 58.90 46.41
CA GLU A 4 -8.64 57.67 46.75
C GLU A 4 -8.98 56.45 45.88
N GLU A 5 -9.97 56.54 44.99
CA GLU A 5 -10.49 55.37 44.26
C GLU A 5 -9.84 55.11 42.88
N ASN A 6 -8.70 55.74 42.56
CA ASN A 6 -8.16 55.69 41.18
C ASN A 6 -6.64 55.47 41.03
N MET A 7 -6.00 54.79 41.98
CA MET A 7 -4.63 54.26 41.79
C MET A 7 -4.53 52.79 42.21
N GLN A 8 -5.31 51.93 41.58
CA GLN A 8 -5.00 50.50 41.54
C GLN A 8 -3.94 50.27 40.44
N HIS A 9 -2.72 50.77 40.67
CA HIS A 9 -1.57 50.19 39.99
C HIS A 9 -1.52 48.73 40.44
N SER A 10 -1.74 47.80 39.52
CA SER A 10 -1.53 46.36 39.75
C SER A 10 -0.09 46.17 40.22
N LEU A 11 0.13 46.15 41.53
CA LEU A 11 1.43 45.89 42.12
C LEU A 11 1.82 44.48 41.68
N LEU A 12 3.01 44.36 41.11
CA LEU A 12 3.56 43.06 40.78
C LEU A 12 3.76 42.27 42.09
N PRO A 13 3.55 40.94 42.08
CA PRO A 13 3.75 40.13 43.27
C PRO A 13 5.23 40.16 43.70
N GLU A 14 5.44 40.17 45.02
CA GLU A 14 6.78 40.23 45.64
C GLU A 14 6.90 39.19 46.77
N GLY A 15 8.14 38.81 47.09
CA GLY A 15 8.49 37.92 48.20
C GLY A 15 7.66 36.62 48.23
N ALA A 16 6.89 36.42 49.30
CA ALA A 16 6.09 35.20 49.49
C ALA A 16 4.94 35.06 48.47
N GLU A 17 4.33 36.17 48.03
CA GLU A 17 3.28 36.14 47.01
C GLU A 17 3.86 35.73 45.64
N LEU A 18 5.04 36.27 45.30
CA LEU A 18 5.79 35.89 44.11
C LEU A 18 6.15 34.40 44.14
N LEU A 19 6.65 33.89 45.26
CA LEU A 19 7.02 32.47 45.39
C LEU A 19 5.81 31.54 45.19
N ASN A 20 4.66 31.88 45.77
CA ASN A 20 3.41 31.12 45.57
C ASN A 20 2.94 31.17 44.11
N GLY A 21 3.01 32.35 43.48
CA GLY A 21 2.71 32.50 42.05
C GLY A 21 3.62 31.63 41.18
N LEU A 22 4.92 31.59 41.47
CA LEU A 22 5.88 30.76 40.74
C LEU A 22 5.62 29.26 40.89
N TYR A 23 5.18 28.80 42.08
CA TYR A 23 4.74 27.41 42.25
C TYR A 23 3.51 27.08 41.40
N SER A 24 2.57 28.01 41.26
CA SER A 24 1.41 27.83 40.37
C SER A 24 1.86 27.73 38.90
N VAL A 25 2.71 28.65 38.43
CA VAL A 25 3.27 28.61 37.06
C VAL A 25 3.98 27.27 36.81
N ARG A 26 4.77 26.78 37.76
CA ARG A 26 5.43 25.47 37.67
C ARG A 26 4.45 24.32 37.48
N ASP A 27 3.40 24.28 38.30
CA ASP A 27 2.40 23.21 38.24
C ASP A 27 1.71 23.17 36.87
N TYR A 28 1.35 24.34 36.32
CA TYR A 28 0.81 24.43 34.95
C TYR A 28 1.78 23.90 33.90
N ILE A 29 3.05 24.32 33.94
CA ILE A 29 4.06 23.86 32.97
C ILE A 29 4.31 22.35 33.10
N GLN A 30 4.31 21.80 34.32
CA GLN A 30 4.46 20.36 34.55
C GLN A 30 3.30 19.57 33.94
N LYS A 31 2.06 19.96 34.26
CA LYS A 31 0.86 19.35 33.68
C LYS A 31 0.86 19.44 32.14
N PHE A 32 1.25 20.58 31.60
CA PHE A 32 1.39 20.76 30.16
C PHE A 32 2.40 19.77 29.55
N ASN A 33 3.58 19.65 30.15
CA ASN A 33 4.65 18.76 29.68
C ASN A 33 4.26 17.28 29.76
N GLU A 34 3.49 16.87 30.77
CA GLU A 34 2.93 15.53 30.85
C GLU A 34 2.01 15.22 29.65
N LYS A 35 1.09 16.14 29.32
CA LYS A 35 0.18 15.97 28.18
C LYS A 35 0.91 15.99 26.85
N LEU A 36 1.90 16.86 26.70
CA LEU A 36 2.79 16.89 25.55
C LEU A 36 3.51 15.56 25.34
N SER A 37 4.00 14.94 26.41
CA SER A 37 4.64 13.61 26.35
C SER A 37 3.71 12.54 25.78
N LEU A 38 2.48 12.49 26.29
CA LEU A 38 1.44 11.58 25.79
C LEU A 38 1.09 11.87 24.32
N PHE A 39 1.03 13.14 23.93
CA PHE A 39 0.74 13.54 22.54
C PHE A 39 1.84 13.05 21.59
N MET A 40 3.11 13.25 21.94
CA MET A 40 4.23 12.81 21.10
C MET A 40 4.30 11.28 21.00
N GLN A 41 3.93 10.56 22.05
CA GLN A 41 3.82 9.10 22.00
C GLN A 41 2.74 8.65 21.01
N ALA A 42 1.56 9.28 21.05
CA ALA A 42 0.47 8.98 20.12
C ALA A 42 0.85 9.33 18.66
N GLU A 43 1.56 10.43 18.43
CA GLU A 43 2.04 10.80 17.10
C GLU A 43 3.07 9.78 16.55
N LYS A 44 3.95 9.26 17.40
CA LYS A 44 4.88 8.18 17.03
C LYS A 44 4.13 6.92 16.60
N GLU A 45 3.15 6.50 17.40
CA GLU A 45 2.33 5.31 17.14
C GLU A 45 1.63 5.40 15.78
N LYS A 46 0.98 6.53 15.48
CA LYS A 46 0.34 6.78 14.18
C LYS A 46 1.31 6.59 13.00
N ARG A 47 2.54 7.11 13.11
CA ARG A 47 3.53 7.01 12.03
C ARG A 47 4.00 5.58 11.79
N GLN A 48 4.15 4.78 12.85
CA GLN A 48 4.50 3.36 12.73
C GLN A 48 3.42 2.60 11.94
N LEU A 49 2.15 2.82 12.30
CA LEU A 49 1.01 2.17 11.67
C LEU A 49 0.85 2.53 10.19
N LEU A 50 1.04 3.81 9.83
CA LEU A 50 1.04 4.24 8.43
C LEU A 50 2.14 3.57 7.60
N SER A 51 3.32 3.37 8.18
CA SER A 51 4.42 2.68 7.50
C SER A 51 4.10 1.19 7.26
N GLU A 52 3.46 0.54 8.23
CA GLU A 52 3.01 -0.84 8.14
C GLU A 52 1.92 -1.00 7.07
N GLN A 53 0.97 -0.07 7.04
CA GLN A 53 -0.10 -0.04 6.04
C GLN A 53 0.45 0.01 4.60
N GLN A 54 1.43 0.89 4.34
CA GLN A 54 2.04 1.02 3.01
C GLN A 54 2.79 -0.26 2.60
N LEU A 55 3.45 -0.93 3.54
CA LEU A 55 4.13 -2.20 3.28
C LEU A 55 3.13 -3.32 2.93
N ILE A 56 1.97 -3.34 3.59
CA ILE A 56 0.90 -4.30 3.34
C ILE A 56 0.28 -4.08 1.96
N LEU A 57 -0.03 -2.83 1.59
CA LEU A 57 -0.61 -2.49 0.29
C LEU A 57 0.29 -2.88 -0.90
N LYS A 58 1.62 -2.76 -0.74
CA LYS A 58 2.59 -3.21 -1.77
C LYS A 58 2.58 -4.73 -2.00
N LYS A 59 2.02 -5.53 -1.08
CA LYS A 59 1.96 -7.00 -1.17
C LYS A 59 0.73 -7.52 -1.91
N LEU A 60 -0.18 -6.66 -2.38
CA LEU A 60 -1.35 -7.09 -3.17
C LEU A 60 -0.91 -7.84 -4.43
N ILE A 61 -1.22 -9.14 -4.48
CA ILE A 61 -0.84 -10.02 -5.58
C ILE A 61 -1.88 -9.89 -6.70
N LYS A 62 -1.46 -9.41 -7.88
CA LYS A 62 -2.26 -9.55 -9.11
C LYS A 62 -2.07 -10.95 -9.67
N THR A 63 -3.17 -11.66 -9.90
CA THR A 63 -3.19 -12.92 -10.65
C THR A 63 -3.22 -12.62 -12.14
N ASP A 64 -2.10 -12.90 -12.83
CA ASP A 64 -2.13 -13.05 -14.28
C ASP A 64 -2.81 -14.39 -14.60
N SER A 65 -4.11 -14.35 -14.90
CA SER A 65 -4.81 -15.53 -15.43
C SER A 65 -4.24 -15.81 -16.83
N THR A 66 -3.38 -16.83 -16.91
CA THR A 66 -2.53 -17.07 -18.07
C THR A 66 -3.34 -17.42 -19.32
N LYS A 67 -2.96 -16.79 -20.46
CA LYS A 67 -3.32 -17.12 -21.85
C LYS A 67 -2.96 -18.56 -22.30
N GLU A 68 -2.59 -19.47 -21.39
CA GLU A 68 -2.06 -20.81 -21.68
C GLU A 68 -3.07 -21.81 -22.25
N LYS A 69 -4.39 -21.59 -22.08
CA LYS A 69 -5.42 -22.56 -22.49
C LYS A 69 -5.50 -22.80 -24.00
N SER A 70 -5.25 -21.77 -24.82
CA SER A 70 -5.46 -21.86 -26.28
C SER A 70 -4.28 -22.49 -27.02
N ASP A 71 -3.06 -22.01 -26.77
CA ASP A 71 -1.87 -22.46 -27.49
C ASP A 71 -1.44 -23.90 -27.12
N TYR A 72 -1.74 -24.31 -25.89
CA TYR A 72 -1.31 -25.59 -25.33
C TYR A 72 -2.32 -26.73 -25.58
N GLY A 73 -3.60 -26.41 -25.80
CA GLY A 73 -4.59 -27.39 -26.26
C GLY A 73 -4.26 -27.90 -27.67
N LEU A 74 -3.88 -26.99 -28.57
CA LEU A 74 -3.48 -27.32 -29.94
C LEU A 74 -2.20 -28.20 -29.96
N PHE A 75 -1.29 -27.95 -29.03
CA PHE A 75 -0.06 -28.72 -28.82
C PHE A 75 -0.31 -30.18 -28.45
N MET A 76 -1.14 -30.41 -27.42
CA MET A 76 -1.44 -31.77 -26.95
C MET A 76 -2.20 -32.57 -28.00
N ALA A 77 -3.04 -31.91 -28.80
CA ALA A 77 -3.66 -32.52 -29.97
C ALA A 77 -2.62 -32.97 -30.99
N GLY A 78 -1.59 -32.15 -31.24
CA GLY A 78 -0.56 -32.48 -32.23
C GLY A 78 0.31 -33.69 -31.87
N ILE A 79 0.67 -33.84 -30.58
CA ILE A 79 1.35 -35.03 -30.06
C ILE A 79 0.46 -36.27 -30.22
N ALA A 80 -0.82 -36.17 -29.83
CA ALA A 80 -1.76 -37.27 -29.93
C ALA A 80 -1.91 -37.77 -31.38
N PHE A 81 -2.05 -36.84 -32.33
CA PHE A 81 -2.07 -37.16 -33.75
C PHE A 81 -0.80 -37.89 -34.21
N SER A 82 0.37 -37.39 -33.80
CA SER A 82 1.66 -37.98 -34.19
C SER A 82 1.85 -39.39 -33.63
N ILE A 83 1.40 -39.66 -32.40
CA ILE A 83 1.50 -40.99 -31.78
C ILE A 83 0.62 -42.00 -32.53
N VAL A 84 -0.64 -41.65 -32.83
CA VAL A 84 -1.57 -42.56 -33.51
C VAL A 84 -1.07 -42.88 -34.93
N PHE A 85 -0.63 -41.85 -35.67
CA PHE A 85 -0.03 -42.05 -36.99
C PHE A 85 1.29 -42.83 -36.93
N GLY A 86 2.09 -42.63 -35.88
CA GLY A 86 3.30 -43.41 -35.61
C GLY A 86 3.00 -44.91 -35.45
N VAL A 87 1.97 -45.26 -34.68
CA VAL A 87 1.56 -46.67 -34.52
C VAL A 87 1.12 -47.28 -35.85
N ILE A 88 0.34 -46.56 -36.65
CA ILE A 88 -0.15 -47.06 -37.94
C ILE A 88 0.99 -47.24 -38.94
N THR A 89 1.91 -46.28 -39.01
CA THR A 89 3.09 -46.37 -39.88
C THR A 89 4.06 -47.46 -39.45
N ALA A 90 4.18 -47.73 -38.14
CA ALA A 90 4.93 -48.87 -37.64
C ALA A 90 4.29 -50.21 -38.04
N LEU A 91 2.98 -50.34 -37.91
CA LEU A 91 2.24 -51.55 -38.29
C LEU A 91 2.29 -51.83 -39.81
N SER A 92 2.44 -50.79 -40.64
CA SER A 92 2.61 -50.93 -42.09
C SER A 92 4.06 -51.14 -42.53
N GLY A 93 5.02 -51.20 -41.59
CA GLY A 93 6.44 -51.37 -41.89
C GLY A 93 7.12 -50.11 -42.44
N ASN A 94 6.46 -48.95 -42.42
CA ASN A 94 7.01 -47.69 -42.93
C ASN A 94 7.86 -46.99 -41.85
N ILE A 95 9.14 -47.38 -41.78
CA ILE A 95 10.12 -46.84 -40.83
C ILE A 95 10.30 -45.32 -41.00
N ASN A 96 10.28 -44.80 -42.22
CA ASN A 96 10.43 -43.37 -42.48
C ASN A 96 9.26 -42.55 -41.91
N GLY A 97 8.04 -43.06 -42.05
CA GLY A 97 6.84 -42.46 -41.45
C GLY A 97 6.88 -42.45 -39.93
N LEU A 98 7.39 -43.55 -39.33
CA LEU A 98 7.58 -43.65 -37.89
C LEU A 98 8.60 -42.62 -37.37
N ILE A 99 9.77 -42.52 -38.02
CA ILE A 99 10.81 -41.53 -37.67
C ILE A 99 10.24 -40.12 -37.75
N PHE A 100 9.47 -39.80 -38.79
CA PHE A 100 8.85 -38.49 -38.95
C PHE A 100 7.85 -38.17 -37.81
N CYS A 101 7.04 -39.14 -37.39
CA CYS A 101 6.13 -38.99 -36.25
C CYS A 101 6.88 -38.78 -34.91
N VAL A 102 8.02 -39.45 -34.72
CA VAL A 102 8.89 -39.25 -33.56
C VAL A 102 9.50 -37.85 -33.55
N VAL A 103 9.94 -37.35 -34.70
CA VAL A 103 10.48 -35.98 -34.85
C VAL A 103 9.42 -34.94 -34.49
N ILE A 104 8.18 -35.09 -34.97
CA ILE A 104 7.08 -34.15 -34.63
C ILE A 104 6.84 -34.15 -33.11
N THR A 105 6.79 -35.33 -32.50
CA THR A 105 6.60 -35.49 -31.06
C THR A 105 7.74 -34.85 -30.26
N ALA A 106 8.99 -35.01 -30.71
CA ALA A 106 10.16 -34.41 -30.08
C ALA A 106 10.20 -32.88 -30.20
N VAL A 107 9.89 -32.32 -31.38
CA VAL A 107 9.80 -30.86 -31.60
C VAL A 107 8.76 -30.25 -30.68
N PHE A 108 7.61 -30.90 -30.55
CA PHE A 108 6.60 -30.49 -29.59
C PHE A 108 7.11 -30.61 -28.15
N ALA A 109 7.66 -31.75 -27.73
CA ALA A 109 8.20 -31.92 -26.37
C ALA A 109 9.24 -30.85 -26.00
N VAL A 110 10.12 -30.49 -26.93
CA VAL A 110 11.12 -29.40 -26.76
C VAL A 110 10.44 -28.02 -26.69
N GLY A 111 9.45 -27.77 -27.55
CA GLY A 111 8.69 -26.52 -27.53
C GLY A 111 8.01 -26.28 -26.19
N LYS A 112 7.48 -27.33 -25.57
CA LYS A 112 6.98 -27.29 -24.19
C LYS A 112 8.08 -27.00 -23.19
N ALA A 113 9.14 -27.82 -23.17
CA ALA A 113 10.17 -27.74 -22.14
C ALA A 113 10.85 -26.37 -22.10
N LYS A 114 10.96 -25.70 -23.25
CA LYS A 114 11.56 -24.37 -23.41
C LYS A 114 10.56 -23.21 -23.47
N ASN A 115 9.25 -23.47 -23.34
CA ASN A 115 8.18 -22.49 -23.54
C ASN A 115 8.34 -21.67 -24.85
N SER A 116 8.82 -22.31 -25.92
CA SER A 116 9.24 -21.64 -27.16
C SER A 116 8.12 -21.63 -28.19
N LYS A 117 7.53 -20.46 -28.45
CA LYS A 117 6.51 -20.28 -29.50
C LYS A 117 7.01 -20.70 -30.89
N THR A 118 8.29 -20.48 -31.17
CA THR A 118 8.93 -20.85 -32.45
C THR A 118 8.90 -22.37 -32.66
N MET A 119 9.32 -23.15 -31.66
CA MET A 119 9.29 -24.62 -31.73
C MET A 119 7.86 -25.16 -31.84
N LEU A 120 6.90 -24.53 -31.15
CA LEU A 120 5.48 -24.89 -31.27
C LEU A 120 4.95 -24.65 -32.69
N ASN A 121 5.32 -23.53 -33.33
CA ASN A 121 4.95 -23.24 -34.71
C ASN A 121 5.63 -24.20 -35.70
N ILE A 122 6.89 -24.57 -35.48
CA ILE A 122 7.58 -25.59 -36.31
C ILE A 122 6.84 -26.94 -36.21
N GLY A 123 6.45 -27.36 -35.00
CA GLY A 123 5.65 -28.56 -34.80
C GLY A 123 4.32 -28.52 -35.56
N ARG A 124 3.63 -27.37 -35.58
CA ARG A 124 2.39 -27.18 -36.36
C ARG A 124 2.64 -27.36 -37.87
N VAL A 125 3.70 -26.77 -38.40
CA VAL A 125 4.07 -26.90 -39.82
C VAL A 125 4.39 -28.35 -40.18
N LEU A 126 5.16 -29.06 -39.35
CA LEU A 126 5.48 -30.47 -39.58
C LEU A 126 4.23 -31.37 -39.56
N LEU A 127 3.24 -31.05 -38.72
CA LEU A 127 1.97 -31.77 -38.67
C LEU A 127 1.14 -31.55 -39.94
N ILE A 128 1.11 -30.31 -40.45
CA ILE A 128 0.47 -30.01 -41.74
C ILE A 128 1.15 -30.82 -42.86
N LEU A 129 2.49 -30.88 -42.86
CA LEU A 129 3.25 -31.69 -43.82
C LEU A 129 2.94 -33.19 -43.70
N LEU A 130 2.77 -33.72 -42.48
CA LEU A 130 2.35 -35.11 -42.25
C LEU A 130 0.98 -35.38 -42.90
N ILE A 131 0.02 -34.46 -42.71
CA ILE A 131 -1.33 -34.58 -43.28
C ILE A 131 -1.28 -34.51 -44.81
N LEU A 132 -0.48 -33.61 -45.38
CA LEU A 132 -0.31 -33.51 -46.83
C LEU A 132 0.34 -34.76 -47.43
N ALA A 133 1.37 -35.31 -46.78
CA ALA A 133 2.00 -36.56 -47.20
C ALA A 133 1.01 -37.73 -47.16
N TRP A 134 0.16 -37.77 -46.14
CA TRP A 134 -0.89 -38.77 -46.01
C TRP A 134 -1.98 -38.64 -47.10
N LEU A 135 -2.44 -37.42 -47.39
CA LEU A 135 -3.39 -37.16 -48.49
C LEU A 135 -2.81 -37.58 -49.85
N ASN A 136 -1.53 -37.31 -50.07
CA ASN A 136 -0.82 -37.76 -51.27
C ASN A 136 -0.75 -39.29 -51.37
N GLY A 137 -0.53 -39.97 -50.23
CA GLY A 137 -0.59 -41.42 -50.14
C GLY A 137 -1.97 -41.98 -50.52
N LEU A 138 -3.05 -41.37 -50.02
CA LEU A 138 -4.42 -41.74 -50.40
C LEU A 138 -4.68 -41.56 -51.91
N TRP A 139 -4.23 -40.44 -52.48
CA TRP A 139 -4.37 -40.16 -53.91
C TRP A 139 -3.60 -41.17 -54.78
N ASN A 140 -2.38 -41.53 -54.38
CA ASN A 140 -1.58 -42.53 -55.09
C ASN A 140 -2.21 -43.93 -55.03
N THR A 141 -2.73 -44.33 -53.86
CA THR A 141 -3.45 -45.61 -53.74
C THR A 141 -4.73 -45.61 -54.57
N TYR A 142 -5.48 -44.50 -54.59
CA TYR A 142 -6.67 -44.35 -55.43
C TYR A 142 -6.35 -44.53 -56.91
N THR A 143 -5.38 -43.77 -57.43
CA THR A 143 -4.98 -43.80 -58.85
C THR A 143 -4.45 -45.17 -59.26
N PHE A 144 -3.67 -45.85 -58.40
CA PHE A 144 -3.24 -47.23 -58.62
C PHE A 144 -4.43 -48.19 -58.67
N SER A 145 -5.34 -48.13 -57.72
CA SER A 145 -6.53 -49.00 -57.67
C SER A 145 -7.45 -48.82 -58.87
N VAL A 146 -7.60 -47.60 -59.39
CA VAL A 146 -8.34 -47.33 -60.63
C VAL A 146 -7.62 -47.95 -61.84
N LYS A 147 -6.29 -47.76 -61.95
CA LYS A 147 -5.49 -48.29 -63.06
C LYS A 147 -5.55 -49.82 -63.19
N TYR A 148 -5.62 -50.54 -62.07
CA TYR A 148 -5.60 -52.00 -62.02
C TYR A 148 -6.98 -52.62 -61.71
N ASN A 149 -8.08 -51.85 -61.84
CA ASN A 149 -9.45 -52.28 -61.57
C ASN A 149 -9.64 -52.94 -60.18
N ASN A 150 -8.89 -52.48 -59.18
CA ASN A 150 -8.89 -53.02 -57.82
C ASN A 150 -9.41 -51.96 -56.82
N ILE A 151 -10.63 -51.49 -57.10
CA ILE A 151 -11.31 -50.44 -56.31
C ILE A 151 -11.61 -50.94 -54.89
N GLY A 152 -11.92 -52.24 -54.71
CA GLY A 152 -12.18 -52.83 -53.40
C GLY A 152 -11.02 -52.66 -52.41
N SER A 153 -9.78 -52.82 -52.87
CA SER A 153 -8.59 -52.61 -52.02
C SER A 153 -8.41 -51.15 -51.60
N PHE A 154 -8.77 -50.19 -52.47
CA PHE A 154 -8.76 -48.78 -52.10
C PHE A 154 -9.82 -48.45 -51.06
N VAL A 155 -11.04 -49.00 -51.19
CA VAL A 155 -12.12 -48.76 -50.22
C VAL A 155 -11.71 -49.25 -48.83
N ILE A 156 -11.10 -50.44 -48.73
CA ILE A 156 -10.59 -50.97 -47.46
C ILE A 156 -9.47 -50.08 -46.89
N TYR A 157 -8.51 -49.67 -47.73
CA TYR A 157 -7.41 -48.78 -47.31
C TYR A 157 -7.91 -47.42 -46.83
N ALA A 158 -8.85 -46.82 -47.56
CA ALA A 158 -9.47 -45.54 -47.18
C ALA A 158 -10.25 -45.67 -45.87
N ALA A 159 -11.02 -46.75 -45.68
CA ALA A 159 -11.77 -46.99 -44.45
C ALA A 159 -10.85 -47.08 -43.22
N ILE A 160 -9.74 -47.84 -43.30
CA ILE A 160 -8.75 -47.96 -42.22
C ILE A 160 -8.16 -46.59 -41.87
N ASN A 161 -7.82 -45.79 -42.89
CA ASN A 161 -7.24 -44.46 -42.72
C ASN A 161 -8.23 -43.43 -42.15
N VAL A 162 -9.52 -43.51 -42.49
CA VAL A 162 -10.58 -42.69 -41.89
C VAL A 162 -10.78 -43.06 -40.41
N ILE A 163 -10.82 -44.36 -40.09
CA ILE A 163 -10.94 -44.84 -38.70
C ILE A 163 -9.74 -44.35 -37.87
N ALA A 164 -8.52 -44.46 -38.41
CA ALA A 164 -7.31 -43.94 -37.80
C ALA A 164 -7.38 -42.44 -37.47
N PHE A 165 -7.87 -41.64 -38.41
CA PHE A 165 -8.02 -40.20 -38.21
C PHE A 165 -9.04 -39.88 -37.12
N ILE A 166 -10.16 -40.60 -37.08
CA ILE A 166 -11.19 -40.46 -36.05
C ILE A 166 -10.62 -40.83 -34.67
N VAL A 167 -9.88 -41.94 -34.57
CA VAL A 167 -9.22 -42.36 -33.34
C VAL A 167 -8.22 -41.30 -32.86
N ALA A 168 -7.40 -40.75 -33.76
CA ALA A 168 -6.47 -39.67 -33.44
C ALA A 168 -7.18 -38.42 -32.89
N ALA A 169 -8.29 -38.01 -33.52
CA ALA A 169 -9.09 -36.87 -33.07
C ALA A 169 -9.72 -37.10 -31.69
N ILE A 170 -10.23 -38.31 -31.43
CA ILE A 170 -10.81 -38.69 -30.12
C ILE A 170 -9.73 -38.67 -29.03
N VAL A 171 -8.57 -39.29 -29.28
CA VAL A 171 -7.45 -39.32 -28.33
C VAL A 171 -6.95 -37.91 -28.04
N ALA A 172 -6.81 -37.07 -29.06
CA ALA A 172 -6.48 -35.65 -28.91
C ALA A 172 -7.49 -34.92 -28.00
N ALA A 173 -8.79 -35.08 -28.25
CA ALA A 173 -9.84 -34.45 -27.45
C ALA A 173 -9.80 -34.87 -25.98
N ILE A 174 -9.58 -36.17 -25.69
CA ILE A 174 -9.47 -36.69 -24.33
C ILE A 174 -8.28 -36.07 -23.59
N ILE A 175 -7.11 -36.04 -24.24
CA ILE A 175 -5.87 -35.51 -23.65
C ILE A 175 -6.01 -34.01 -23.38
N VAL A 176 -6.53 -33.24 -24.33
CA VAL A 176 -6.79 -31.79 -24.17
C VAL A 176 -7.77 -31.53 -23.03
N LYS A 177 -8.88 -32.28 -22.96
CA LYS A 177 -9.88 -32.15 -21.89
C LYS A 177 -9.27 -32.42 -20.51
N LYS A 178 -8.46 -33.48 -20.38
CA LYS A 178 -7.77 -33.82 -19.12
C LYS A 178 -6.79 -32.73 -18.70
N TYR A 179 -6.03 -32.19 -19.64
CA TYR A 179 -5.08 -31.11 -19.39
C TYR A 179 -5.79 -29.81 -18.97
N ASN A 180 -6.81 -29.39 -19.72
CA ASN A 180 -7.59 -28.18 -19.40
C ASN A 180 -8.25 -28.29 -18.02
N LYS A 181 -8.72 -29.48 -17.64
CA LYS A 181 -9.26 -29.73 -16.29
C LYS A 181 -8.19 -29.58 -15.20
N LYS A 182 -6.95 -29.99 -15.45
CA LYS A 182 -5.83 -29.81 -14.53
C LYS A 182 -5.49 -28.32 -14.36
N ILE A 183 -5.30 -27.60 -15.45
CA ILE A 183 -5.01 -26.15 -15.42
C ILE A 183 -6.13 -25.38 -14.72
N ASN A 184 -7.41 -25.70 -14.99
CA ASN A 184 -8.52 -25.08 -14.27
C ASN A 184 -8.47 -25.34 -12.77
N ARG A 185 -8.10 -26.55 -12.33
CA ARG A 185 -7.95 -26.85 -10.90
C ARG A 185 -6.80 -26.08 -10.28
N ASP A 186 -5.66 -26.03 -10.95
CA ASP A 186 -4.46 -25.35 -10.47
C ASP A 186 -4.71 -23.83 -10.38
N ASN A 187 -5.32 -23.23 -11.42
CA ASN A 187 -5.73 -21.82 -11.42
C ASN A 187 -6.76 -21.54 -10.33
N ASN A 188 -7.81 -22.36 -10.19
CA ASN A 188 -8.81 -22.16 -9.14
C ASN A 188 -8.20 -22.27 -7.73
N LYS A 189 -7.18 -23.11 -7.55
CA LYS A 189 -6.48 -23.25 -6.26
C LYS A 189 -5.64 -22.01 -5.96
N GLU A 190 -4.90 -21.50 -6.93
CA GLU A 190 -4.13 -20.27 -6.79
C GLU A 190 -5.04 -19.05 -6.61
N GLU A 191 -6.14 -18.92 -7.37
CA GLU A 191 -7.14 -17.86 -7.17
C GLU A 191 -7.75 -17.90 -5.77
N LYS A 192 -8.08 -19.08 -5.25
CA LYS A 192 -8.55 -19.23 -3.86
C LYS A 192 -7.48 -18.82 -2.85
N ARG A 193 -6.23 -19.19 -3.07
CA ARG A 193 -5.10 -18.83 -2.20
C ARG A 193 -4.88 -17.31 -2.20
N VAL A 194 -4.83 -16.70 -3.37
CA VAL A 194 -4.66 -15.24 -3.52
C VAL A 194 -5.85 -14.50 -2.93
N SER A 195 -7.08 -14.97 -3.15
CA SER A 195 -8.28 -14.40 -2.54
C SER A 195 -8.21 -14.46 -1.00
N ALA A 196 -7.80 -15.59 -0.42
CA ALA A 196 -7.62 -15.72 1.03
C ALA A 196 -6.53 -14.81 1.59
N LEU A 197 -5.38 -14.68 0.90
CA LEU A 197 -4.32 -13.74 1.29
C LEU A 197 -4.80 -12.28 1.20
N ASN A 198 -5.50 -11.93 0.12
CA ASN A 198 -6.02 -10.57 -0.06
C ASN A 198 -7.10 -10.25 1.00
N ALA A 199 -7.90 -11.23 1.43
CA ALA A 199 -8.85 -11.06 2.53
C ALA A 199 -8.12 -10.78 3.87
N GLN A 200 -7.07 -11.53 4.19
CA GLN A 200 -6.25 -11.28 5.39
C GLN A 200 -5.55 -9.92 5.34
N ILE A 201 -5.04 -9.53 4.17
CA ILE A 201 -4.44 -8.20 3.94
C ILE A 201 -5.47 -7.10 4.19
N LYS A 202 -6.69 -7.28 3.68
CA LYS A 202 -7.79 -6.32 3.88
C LYS A 202 -8.18 -6.23 5.36
N GLU A 203 -8.32 -7.35 6.05
CA GLU A 203 -8.65 -7.37 7.48
C GLU A 203 -7.58 -6.65 8.33
N LYS A 204 -6.29 -6.92 8.09
CA LYS A 204 -5.21 -6.21 8.77
C LYS A 204 -5.21 -4.71 8.45
N ASN A 205 -5.49 -4.35 7.20
CA ASN A 205 -5.60 -2.96 6.80
C ASN A 205 -6.77 -2.26 7.53
N ASP A 206 -7.93 -2.92 7.62
CA ASP A 206 -9.10 -2.40 8.34
C ASP A 206 -8.81 -2.20 9.84
N GLN A 207 -8.09 -3.15 10.47
CA GLN A 207 -7.63 -3.01 11.86
C GLN A 207 -6.68 -1.81 12.04
N ILE A 208 -5.71 -1.63 11.14
CA ILE A 208 -4.79 -0.49 11.17
C ILE A 208 -5.56 0.83 11.00
N VAL A 209 -6.54 0.88 10.11
CA VAL A 209 -7.38 2.08 9.92
C VAL A 209 -8.20 2.40 11.17
N GLN A 210 -8.82 1.40 11.80
CA GLN A 210 -9.57 1.60 13.05
C GLN A 210 -8.65 2.11 14.16
N HIS A 211 -7.48 1.50 14.31
CA HIS A 211 -6.51 1.91 15.32
C HIS A 211 -5.97 3.32 15.06
N ASN A 212 -5.69 3.68 13.80
CA ASN A 212 -5.31 5.04 13.43
C ASN A 212 -6.38 6.08 13.81
N ASN A 213 -7.65 5.77 13.60
CA ASN A 213 -8.74 6.67 13.99
C ASN A 213 -8.77 6.89 15.51
N MET A 214 -8.59 5.82 16.31
CA MET A 214 -8.52 5.94 17.77
C MET A 214 -7.31 6.78 18.23
N VAL A 215 -6.16 6.63 17.58
CA VAL A 215 -4.96 7.44 17.86
C VAL A 215 -5.21 8.91 17.53
N ASP A 216 -5.92 9.22 16.44
CA ASP A 216 -6.26 10.60 16.07
C ASP A 216 -7.26 11.26 17.04
N GLU A 217 -8.26 10.51 17.51
CA GLU A 217 -9.17 10.99 18.56
C GLU A 217 -8.40 11.30 19.85
N ARG A 218 -7.51 10.40 20.28
CA ARG A 218 -6.65 10.60 21.45
C ARG A 218 -5.76 11.83 21.31
N ARG A 219 -5.16 12.04 20.14
CA ARG A 219 -4.33 13.23 19.86
C ARG A 219 -5.13 14.52 19.95
N SER A 220 -6.33 14.53 19.39
CA SER A 220 -7.23 15.70 19.44
C SER A 220 -7.63 16.04 20.88
N ALA A 221 -7.94 15.03 21.69
CA ALA A 221 -8.24 15.20 23.11
C ALA A 221 -7.04 15.78 23.89
N LEU A 222 -5.85 15.22 23.69
CA LEU A 222 -4.62 15.71 24.33
C LEU A 222 -4.29 17.15 23.92
N TYR A 223 -4.46 17.49 22.64
CA TYR A 223 -4.30 18.87 22.17
C TYR A 223 -5.26 19.84 22.87
N LYS A 224 -6.53 19.44 23.03
CA LYS A 224 -7.51 20.25 23.75
C LYS A 224 -7.11 20.46 25.21
N GLU A 225 -6.74 19.39 25.92
CA GLU A 225 -6.28 19.48 27.32
C GLU A 225 -5.06 20.39 27.46
N MET A 226 -4.08 20.27 26.56
CA MET A 226 -2.91 21.16 26.54
C MET A 226 -3.29 22.62 26.30
N ASN A 227 -4.24 22.87 25.40
CA ASN A 227 -4.71 24.22 25.12
C ASN A 227 -5.48 24.80 26.30
N ASP A 228 -6.33 24.01 26.96
CA ASP A 228 -7.07 24.41 28.16
C ASP A 228 -6.09 24.77 29.30
N ILE A 229 -5.05 23.95 29.53
CA ILE A 229 -3.97 24.25 30.49
C ILE A 229 -3.30 25.59 30.17
N LYS A 230 -2.96 25.82 28.89
CA LYS A 230 -2.35 27.07 28.43
C LYS A 230 -3.25 28.28 28.68
N GLU A 231 -4.54 28.20 28.33
CA GLU A 231 -5.50 29.29 28.54
C GLU A 231 -5.66 29.61 30.04
N HIS A 232 -5.82 28.60 30.89
CA HIS A 232 -5.91 28.80 32.34
C HIS A 232 -4.62 29.43 32.92
N MET A 233 -3.46 28.90 32.54
CA MET A 233 -2.16 29.43 32.96
C MET A 233 -2.02 30.91 32.57
N LEU A 234 -2.35 31.28 31.33
CA LEU A 234 -2.26 32.66 30.86
C LEU A 234 -3.26 33.58 31.58
N ALA A 235 -4.49 33.12 31.80
CA ALA A 235 -5.50 33.91 32.50
C ALA A 235 -5.05 34.29 33.92
N GLU A 236 -4.38 33.39 34.62
CA GLU A 236 -3.94 33.60 36.00
C GLU A 236 -2.58 34.33 36.13
N THR A 237 -1.70 34.17 35.13
CA THR A 237 -0.29 34.55 35.31
C THR A 237 0.22 35.57 34.31
N SER A 238 -0.46 35.80 33.17
CA SER A 238 0.05 36.70 32.11
C SER A 238 0.14 38.17 32.49
N SER A 239 -0.56 38.60 33.56
CA SER A 239 -0.52 39.98 34.05
C SER A 239 0.81 40.33 34.74
N TRP A 240 1.54 39.32 35.23
CA TRP A 240 2.77 39.52 36.01
C TRP A 240 3.94 38.64 35.54
N TYR A 241 3.69 37.40 35.13
CA TYR A 241 4.73 36.46 34.72
C TYR A 241 5.11 36.68 33.23
N PRO A 242 6.40 36.81 32.87
CA PRO A 242 6.75 37.15 31.51
C PRO A 242 6.71 35.93 30.57
N ASN A 243 6.08 36.12 29.41
CA ASN A 243 5.78 35.06 28.43
C ASN A 243 6.98 34.25 27.95
N ASP A 244 8.16 34.86 27.86
CA ASP A 244 9.37 34.21 27.37
C ASP A 244 9.87 33.10 28.31
N TYR A 245 9.45 33.13 29.57
CA TYR A 245 9.92 32.23 30.63
C TYR A 245 8.89 31.15 31.01
N TYR A 246 7.84 30.90 30.21
CA TYR A 246 6.97 29.72 30.37
C TYR A 246 7.69 28.43 29.94
N VAL A 247 8.82 28.16 30.60
CA VAL A 247 9.70 27.01 30.44
C VAL A 247 10.02 26.50 31.84
N LEU A 248 9.97 25.18 32.04
CA LEU A 248 10.09 24.57 33.36
C LEU A 248 11.40 24.98 34.06
N ASP A 249 12.52 24.90 33.35
CA ASP A 249 13.84 25.26 33.87
C ASP A 249 13.93 26.73 34.32
N SER A 250 13.22 27.63 33.63
CA SER A 250 13.21 29.06 34.00
C SER A 250 12.47 29.27 35.30
N VAL A 251 11.29 28.66 35.43
CA VAL A 251 10.48 28.73 36.64
C VAL A 251 11.18 28.10 37.85
N GLU A 252 11.88 26.98 37.68
CA GLU A 252 12.58 26.30 38.79
C GLU A 252 13.75 27.16 39.27
N TYR A 253 14.48 27.78 38.34
CA TYR A 253 15.54 28.71 38.69
C TYR A 253 14.98 29.95 39.42
N PHE A 254 13.89 30.52 38.92
CA PHE A 254 13.17 31.62 39.57
C PHE A 254 12.73 31.29 40.99
N ILE A 255 12.14 30.11 41.20
CA ILE A 255 11.79 29.60 42.52
C ILE A 255 13.05 29.54 43.41
N SER A 256 14.18 29.08 42.89
CA SER A 256 15.42 28.98 43.68
C SER A 256 15.92 30.35 44.16
N LEU A 257 15.88 31.38 43.30
CA LEU A 257 16.29 32.73 43.65
C LEU A 257 15.42 33.32 44.76
N VAL A 258 14.09 33.24 44.59
CA VAL A 258 13.14 33.80 45.56
C VAL A 258 13.16 33.04 46.87
N LYS A 259 13.26 31.70 46.82
CA LYS A 259 13.36 30.85 48.01
C LYS A 259 14.64 31.09 48.82
N ASN A 260 15.73 31.47 48.15
CA ASN A 260 17.01 31.77 48.81
C ASN A 260 17.16 33.26 49.18
N HIS A 261 16.12 34.08 48.99
CA HIS A 261 16.16 35.53 49.23
C HIS A 261 17.21 36.26 48.37
N GLU A 262 17.53 35.71 47.19
CA GLU A 262 18.43 36.34 46.21
C GLU A 262 17.69 37.31 45.28
N ALA A 263 16.35 37.21 45.23
CA ALA A 263 15.46 38.13 44.53
C ALA A 263 14.11 38.19 45.25
N ASP A 264 13.56 39.39 45.45
CA ASP A 264 12.23 39.58 46.05
C ASP A 264 11.21 40.11 45.03
N THR A 265 11.70 40.66 43.91
CA THR A 265 10.86 41.19 42.83
C THR A 265 11.06 40.44 41.52
N ILE A 266 10.06 40.49 40.64
CA ILE A 266 10.15 39.95 39.27
C ILE A 266 11.34 40.54 38.52
N LYS A 267 11.61 41.84 38.69
CA LYS A 267 12.72 42.53 38.03
C LYS A 267 14.07 41.97 38.48
N GLU A 268 14.26 41.75 39.78
CA GLU A 268 15.49 41.19 40.32
C GLU A 268 15.70 39.75 39.84
N MET A 269 14.65 38.95 39.87
CA MET A 269 14.66 37.57 39.40
C MET A 269 15.03 37.46 37.91
N ILE A 270 14.41 38.28 37.05
CA ILE A 270 14.75 38.36 35.62
C ILE A 270 16.17 38.88 35.43
N THR A 271 16.60 39.87 36.22
CA THR A 271 17.95 40.44 36.11
C THR A 271 19.00 39.41 36.52
N ALA A 272 18.79 38.69 37.62
CA ALA A 272 19.64 37.60 38.08
C ALA A 272 19.67 36.47 37.06
N TYR A 273 18.52 36.04 36.55
CA TYR A 273 18.44 35.07 35.47
C TYR A 273 19.20 35.55 34.23
N LYS A 274 18.97 36.77 33.73
CA LYS A 274 19.73 37.28 32.57
C LYS A 274 21.23 37.42 32.84
N ARG A 275 21.63 37.71 34.08
CA ARG A 275 23.03 37.82 34.51
C ARG A 275 23.71 36.46 34.57
N ASP A 276 23.02 35.43 35.06
CA ASP A 276 23.50 34.04 35.09
C ASP A 276 23.35 33.33 33.72
N GLN A 277 22.32 33.66 32.94
CA GLN A 277 21.85 32.89 31.77
C GLN A 277 22.25 33.45 30.40
N TYR A 278 23.00 34.55 30.30
CA TYR A 278 23.51 34.97 28.98
C TYR A 278 24.66 34.10 28.42
N HIS A 279 25.06 32.99 29.06
CA HIS A 279 26.26 32.22 28.66
C HIS A 279 26.00 30.79 28.13
N ASN A 280 25.11 30.62 27.13
CA ASN A 280 25.32 29.73 25.94
C ASN A 280 24.23 28.72 25.55
N GLN A 281 23.24 28.36 26.38
CA GLN A 281 22.34 27.23 26.02
C GLN A 281 20.88 27.58 25.70
N VAL A 282 20.17 28.41 26.47
CA VAL A 282 18.69 28.45 26.37
C VAL A 282 18.14 29.14 25.10
N LEU A 283 18.70 30.26 24.65
CA LEU A 283 18.26 30.93 23.41
C LEU A 283 18.73 30.22 22.12
N ASN A 284 19.95 29.64 22.13
CA ASN A 284 20.42 28.79 21.03
C ASN A 284 19.63 27.48 20.96
N ASN A 285 19.29 26.87 22.10
CA ASN A 285 18.45 25.68 22.13
C ASN A 285 17.00 25.99 21.73
N GLN A 286 16.45 27.16 22.04
CA GLN A 286 15.12 27.58 21.58
C GLN A 286 15.08 27.85 20.07
N MET A 287 16.12 28.46 19.49
CA MET A 287 16.22 28.63 18.03
C MET A 287 16.45 27.30 17.29
N ASP A 288 17.35 26.45 17.78
CA ASP A 288 17.58 25.09 17.26
C ASP A 288 16.31 24.24 17.39
N MET A 289 15.61 24.33 18.52
CA MET A 289 14.31 23.68 18.73
C MET A 289 13.25 24.20 17.78
N ARG A 290 13.13 25.51 17.57
CA ARG A 290 12.13 26.06 16.64
C ARG A 290 12.40 25.57 15.22
N GLN A 291 13.67 25.48 14.81
CA GLN A 291 14.06 24.84 13.56
C GLN A 291 13.70 23.35 13.54
N LYS A 292 13.95 22.61 14.62
CA LYS A 292 13.61 21.18 14.72
C LYS A 292 12.11 20.89 14.78
N LEU A 293 11.33 21.71 15.47
CA LEU A 293 9.86 21.63 15.52
C LEU A 293 9.26 21.93 14.15
N ASN A 294 9.74 22.97 13.47
CA ASN A 294 9.35 23.26 12.09
C ASN A 294 9.76 22.12 11.15
N ALA A 295 10.98 21.60 11.29
CA ALA A 295 11.45 20.45 10.52
C ALA A 295 10.67 19.17 10.82
N MET A 296 10.09 18.98 12.02
CA MET A 296 9.22 17.85 12.32
C MET A 296 7.85 17.98 11.64
N VAL A 297 7.33 19.20 11.51
CA VAL A 297 6.10 19.48 10.74
C VAL A 297 6.36 19.21 9.25
N ASP A 298 7.52 19.62 8.72
CA ASP A 298 7.87 19.50 7.31
C ASP A 298 8.38 18.10 6.90
N ASN A 299 9.18 17.42 7.74
CA ASN A 299 9.73 16.08 7.50
C ASN A 299 8.92 14.98 8.21
N GLN A 300 7.63 14.87 7.91
CA GLN A 300 6.75 13.82 8.41
C GLN A 300 7.26 12.36 8.21
N LYS A 301 8.32 12.15 7.43
CA LYS A 301 8.88 10.83 7.13
C LYS A 301 10.01 10.37 8.06
N THR A 302 10.72 11.27 8.76
CA THR A 302 11.98 10.95 9.46
C THR A 302 11.87 10.91 11.00
N MET A 303 10.67 11.13 11.55
CA MET A 303 10.44 11.29 13.00
C MET A 303 10.56 9.97 13.82
N LEU A 304 10.58 8.81 13.17
CA LEU A 304 10.69 7.51 13.86
C LEU A 304 12.06 7.29 14.53
N GLU A 305 13.10 7.92 14.00
CA GLU A 305 14.50 7.75 14.43
C GLU A 305 14.89 8.69 15.58
N ASN A 306 14.21 9.83 15.75
CA ASN A 306 14.63 10.89 16.69
C ASN A 306 13.85 10.89 18.02
N GLN A 307 13.62 9.72 18.61
CA GLN A 307 12.84 9.57 19.86
C GLN A 307 13.48 10.27 21.06
N GLU A 308 14.81 10.28 21.13
CA GLU A 308 15.56 10.98 22.17
C GLU A 308 15.51 12.49 22.01
N GLU A 309 15.44 12.99 20.77
CA GLU A 309 15.33 14.43 20.53
C GLU A 309 13.98 14.96 20.98
N MET A 310 12.89 14.22 20.77
CA MET A 310 11.56 14.64 21.24
C MET A 310 11.52 14.84 22.76
N ILE A 311 12.10 13.93 23.54
CA ILE A 311 12.15 14.03 25.00
C ILE A 311 13.03 15.22 25.45
N LYS A 312 14.15 15.47 24.76
CA LYS A 312 15.01 16.62 25.06
C LYS A 312 14.32 17.94 24.75
N LEU A 313 13.61 18.02 23.62
CA LEU A 313 12.87 19.21 23.20
C LEU A 313 11.75 19.55 24.19
N GLN A 314 11.06 18.55 24.75
CA GLN A 314 10.01 18.76 25.76
C GLN A 314 10.50 19.47 27.03
N LYS A 315 11.75 19.24 27.45
CA LYS A 315 12.27 19.80 28.71
C LYS A 315 12.60 21.28 28.63
N ILE A 316 12.98 21.75 27.45
CA ILE A 316 13.50 23.11 27.23
C ILE A 316 12.56 24.00 26.41
N SER A 317 11.39 23.48 26.01
CA SER A 317 10.43 24.18 25.15
C SER A 317 9.51 25.11 25.92
N ASN A 318 9.28 26.29 25.35
CA ASN A 318 8.27 27.22 25.80
C ASN A 318 6.88 26.67 25.46
N VAL A 319 5.96 26.72 26.42
CA VAL A 319 4.57 26.23 26.29
C VAL A 319 3.88 26.81 25.05
N LEU A 320 4.05 28.11 24.79
CA LEU A 320 3.37 28.81 23.70
C LEU A 320 3.85 28.35 22.32
N GLN A 321 5.16 28.15 22.16
CA GLN A 321 5.75 27.68 20.90
C GLN A 321 5.37 26.21 20.64
N THR A 322 5.34 25.40 21.69
CA THR A 322 4.92 24.01 21.61
C THR A 322 3.50 23.87 21.09
N ILE A 323 2.55 24.66 21.60
CA ILE A 323 1.16 24.63 21.14
C ILE A 323 1.04 24.94 19.65
N GLN A 324 1.82 25.90 19.14
CA GLN A 324 1.83 26.22 17.71
C GLN A 324 2.32 25.03 16.87
N CYS A 325 3.36 24.32 17.32
CA CYS A 325 3.84 23.11 16.66
C CYS A 325 2.80 21.98 16.68
N VAL A 326 2.19 21.72 17.85
CA VAL A 326 1.13 20.71 18.00
C VAL A 326 -0.06 21.01 17.10
N ASN A 327 -0.47 22.28 17.02
CA ASN A 327 -1.51 22.71 16.10
C ASN A 327 -1.13 22.43 14.63
N GLY A 328 0.14 22.66 14.26
CA GLY A 328 0.67 22.28 12.94
C GLY A 328 0.51 20.78 12.64
N PHE A 329 0.80 19.89 13.59
CA PHE A 329 0.59 18.45 13.43
C PHE A 329 -0.88 18.07 13.25
N ILE A 330 -1.79 18.73 13.98
CA ILE A 330 -3.24 18.50 13.85
C ILE A 330 -3.74 18.98 12.50
N ILE A 331 -3.37 20.20 12.09
CA ILE A 331 -3.78 20.79 10.81
C ILE A 331 -3.26 19.93 9.65
N ALA A 332 -1.97 19.59 9.64
CA ALA A 332 -1.39 18.77 8.57
C ALA A 332 -2.06 17.39 8.47
N GLY A 333 -2.38 16.78 9.62
CA GLY A 333 -3.13 15.52 9.66
C GLY A 333 -4.53 15.65 9.05
N ASN A 334 -5.27 16.69 9.44
CA ASN A 334 -6.61 16.96 8.92
C ASN A 334 -6.57 17.28 7.42
N THR A 335 -5.60 18.07 6.95
CA THR A 335 -5.42 18.37 5.51
C THR A 335 -5.13 17.11 4.70
N SER A 336 -4.28 16.19 5.21
CA SER A 336 -4.04 14.91 4.55
C SER A 336 -5.30 14.04 4.49
N ALA A 337 -6.10 14.00 5.56
CA ALA A 337 -7.36 13.26 5.59
C ALA A 337 -8.37 13.83 4.57
N ILE A 338 -8.48 15.17 4.51
CA ILE A 338 -9.30 15.87 3.51
C ILE A 338 -8.84 15.50 2.09
N ALA A 339 -7.53 15.57 1.80
CA ALA A 339 -7.00 15.23 0.48
C ALA A 339 -7.34 13.79 0.07
N ASN A 340 -7.22 12.83 0.99
CA ASN A 340 -7.58 11.44 0.75
C ASN A 340 -9.08 11.27 0.48
N ASN A 341 -9.93 11.91 1.30
CA ASN A 341 -11.38 11.90 1.11
C ASN A 341 -11.80 12.55 -0.22
N THR A 342 -11.17 13.66 -0.60
CA THR A 342 -11.39 14.32 -1.90
C THR A 342 -10.99 13.41 -3.06
N SER A 343 -9.87 12.69 -2.95
CA SER A 343 -9.47 11.71 -3.97
C SER A 343 -10.46 10.54 -4.08
N ALA A 344 -10.99 10.05 -2.96
CA ALA A 344 -12.00 9.00 -2.96
C ALA A 344 -13.32 9.47 -3.60
N ILE A 345 -13.77 10.69 -3.28
CA ILE A 345 -14.94 11.32 -3.91
C ILE A 345 -14.72 11.45 -5.42
N ALA A 346 -13.56 11.95 -5.86
CA ALA A 346 -13.26 12.10 -7.28
C ALA A 346 -13.31 10.76 -8.04
N ASN A 347 -12.84 9.67 -7.44
CA ASN A 347 -12.94 8.33 -8.02
C ASN A 347 -14.39 7.86 -8.11
N ASN A 348 -15.17 7.99 -7.04
CA ASN A 348 -16.59 7.65 -7.05
C ASN A 348 -17.38 8.47 -8.08
N THR A 349 -17.08 9.76 -8.22
CA THR A 349 -17.70 10.62 -9.25
C THR A 349 -17.35 10.14 -10.67
N ARG A 350 -16.11 9.69 -10.91
CA ARG A 350 -15.72 9.10 -12.20
C ARG A 350 -16.50 7.81 -12.48
N GLU A 351 -16.62 6.92 -11.50
CA GLU A 351 -17.40 5.68 -11.65
C GLU A 351 -18.88 5.96 -11.95
N ILE A 352 -19.48 6.93 -11.27
CA ILE A 352 -20.86 7.37 -11.55
C ILE A 352 -20.97 7.91 -12.97
N ALA A 353 -20.03 8.75 -13.41
CA ALA A 353 -20.05 9.31 -14.77
C ALA A 353 -19.95 8.21 -15.84
N ASP A 354 -19.11 7.20 -15.63
CA ASP A 354 -18.95 6.08 -16.55
C ASP A 354 -20.21 5.17 -16.57
N ASN A 355 -20.82 4.92 -15.40
CA ASN A 355 -22.09 4.20 -15.32
C ASN A 355 -23.23 4.96 -16.03
N THR A 356 -23.33 6.28 -15.82
CA THR A 356 -24.33 7.12 -16.50
C THR A 356 -24.14 7.10 -18.02
N ARG A 357 -22.90 7.18 -18.52
CA ARG A 357 -22.61 7.02 -19.96
C ARG A 357 -23.00 5.64 -20.47
N GLY A 358 -22.75 4.58 -19.70
CA GLY A 358 -23.18 3.23 -20.06
C GLY A 358 -24.71 3.09 -20.14
N ILE A 359 -25.44 3.76 -19.24
CA ILE A 359 -26.90 3.82 -19.28
C ILE A 359 -27.37 4.59 -20.51
N GLU A 360 -26.81 5.77 -20.79
CA GLU A 360 -27.14 6.55 -21.99
C GLU A 360 -26.91 5.76 -23.30
N GLN A 361 -25.82 4.99 -23.36
CA GLN A 361 -25.55 4.14 -24.52
C GLN A 361 -26.56 2.99 -24.67
N ASN A 362 -27.06 2.45 -23.55
CA ASN A 362 -28.08 1.40 -23.55
C ASN A 362 -29.51 1.91 -23.75
N THR A 363 -29.80 3.17 -23.40
CA THR A 363 -31.12 3.81 -23.57
C THR A 363 -31.23 4.61 -24.86
N ARG A 364 -30.14 4.82 -25.60
CA ARG A 364 -30.23 5.32 -26.98
C ARG A 364 -31.14 4.39 -27.78
N PRO A 365 -32.22 4.90 -28.39
CA PRO A 365 -33.07 4.10 -29.26
C PRO A 365 -32.17 3.47 -30.31
N ARG A 366 -32.20 2.14 -30.43
CA ARG A 366 -31.62 1.46 -31.59
C ARG A 366 -32.24 2.15 -32.80
N SER A 367 -31.44 2.95 -33.51
CA SER A 367 -31.86 3.54 -34.77
C SER A 367 -32.20 2.38 -35.68
N SER A 368 -33.49 2.12 -35.83
CA SER A 368 -34.05 1.21 -36.81
C SER A 368 -33.75 1.81 -38.18
N TRP A 369 -32.61 1.45 -38.74
CA TRP A 369 -32.37 1.59 -40.16
C TRP A 369 -32.86 0.29 -40.81
N PHE A 370 -33.98 0.45 -41.54
CA PHE A 370 -34.57 -0.39 -42.59
C PHE A 370 -34.54 -1.91 -42.47
#